data_AF-A0A3B9I4K6-F1
#
_entry.id   AF-A0A3B9I4K6-F1
#
_cell.length_a   1.000
_cell.length_b   1.000
_cell.length_c   1.000
_cell.angle_alpha   90.00
_cell.angle_beta   90.00
_cell.angle_gamma   90.00
#
_symmetry.space_group_name_H-M   'P 1'
#
loop_
_entity.id
_entity.type
_entity.pdbx_description
1 polymer ?
#
loop_
_entity_poly.entity_id
_entity_poly.type
_entity_poly.pdbx_seq_one_letter_code
_entity_poly.pdbx_strand_id
1 'polypeptide(L)'
;QDAAGLDSRVSPTRGVRFSPYQFVDENTDITFYPGNTVPSMFTNTTVYAWGEYDGSGDTIAGEFASYYPRFVYDVDFFNPEMIAINTFLSSGSMINNIEDVYPNDQFVEFYFSGFDPQYFGMDWRSLTLVFEDVNGTWYLVGVIHGEWTT
;
A
#
# COMPACT_ATOMS: atom_id res chain seq x y z
N GLN A 1 4.83 -0.85 -16.51
CA GLN A 1 3.72 -0.85 -15.54
C GLN A 1 2.44 -1.17 -16.30
N ASP A 2 1.60 -2.10 -15.82
CA ASP A 2 0.42 -2.61 -16.54
C ASP A 2 -0.88 -2.18 -15.82
N ALA A 3 -1.37 -1.00 -16.17
CA ALA A 3 -2.63 -0.48 -15.65
C ALA A 3 -3.83 -1.34 -16.04
N ALA A 4 -3.80 -1.97 -17.23
CA ALA A 4 -4.91 -2.78 -17.73
C ALA A 4 -5.02 -4.11 -16.98
N GLY A 5 -3.88 -4.73 -16.67
CA GLY A 5 -3.82 -5.91 -15.79
C GLY A 5 -4.40 -5.60 -14.41
N LEU A 6 -4.00 -4.45 -13.83
CA LEU A 6 -4.52 -4.00 -12.52
C LEU A 6 -6.03 -3.71 -12.56
N ASP A 7 -6.52 -3.04 -13.60
CA ASP A 7 -7.93 -2.64 -13.75
C ASP A 7 -8.91 -3.82 -13.56
N SER A 8 -8.57 -4.97 -14.14
CA SER A 8 -9.38 -6.20 -14.02
C SER A 8 -9.37 -6.86 -12.64
N ARG A 9 -8.46 -6.44 -11.75
CA ARG A 9 -8.23 -7.03 -10.42
C ARG A 9 -8.71 -6.14 -9.28
N VAL A 10 -9.05 -4.89 -9.53
CA VAL A 10 -9.54 -3.97 -8.51
C VAL A 10 -11.03 -4.21 -8.24
N SER A 11 -11.44 -4.11 -6.97
CA SER A 11 -12.86 -4.27 -6.60
C SER A 11 -13.73 -3.22 -7.31
N PRO A 12 -14.78 -3.63 -8.05
CA PRO A 12 -15.63 -2.69 -8.77
C PRO A 12 -16.48 -1.81 -7.84
N THR A 13 -16.70 -2.26 -6.60
CA THR A 13 -17.50 -1.55 -5.60
C THR A 13 -16.64 -0.72 -4.65
N ARG A 14 -15.48 -1.24 -4.23
CA ARG A 14 -14.63 -0.61 -3.22
C ARG A 14 -13.43 0.15 -3.80
N GLY A 15 -13.07 -0.10 -5.06
CA GLY A 15 -11.83 0.39 -5.62
C GLY A 15 -10.60 -0.21 -4.91
N VAL A 16 -9.44 0.37 -5.15
CA VAL A 16 -8.18 0.07 -4.44
C VAL A 16 -7.70 1.34 -3.74
N ARG A 17 -7.59 1.27 -2.42
CA ARG A 17 -7.07 2.36 -1.58
C ARG A 17 -5.54 2.26 -1.48
N PHE A 18 -4.86 3.39 -1.54
CA PHE A 18 -3.42 3.49 -1.35
C PHE A 18 -3.11 4.26 -0.07
N SER A 19 -2.36 3.64 0.83
CA SER A 19 -1.96 4.23 2.10
C SER A 19 -0.43 4.30 2.16
N PRO A 20 0.17 5.48 2.37
CA PRO A 20 1.63 5.66 2.42
C PRO A 20 2.30 5.01 3.63
N TYR A 21 1.50 4.61 4.63
CA TYR A 21 1.95 3.96 5.84
C TYR A 21 0.89 2.97 6.37
N GLN A 22 1.24 2.24 7.43
CA GLN A 22 0.43 1.15 8.01
C GLN A 22 -0.90 1.61 8.63
N PHE A 23 -1.01 2.90 8.96
CA PHE A 23 -2.27 3.51 9.35
C PHE A 23 -3.08 3.89 8.11
N VAL A 24 -4.16 3.18 7.89
CA VAL A 24 -5.11 3.42 6.81
C VAL A 24 -6.10 4.50 7.26
N ASP A 25 -6.09 5.64 6.58
CA ASP A 25 -7.02 6.74 6.82
C ASP A 25 -8.13 6.74 5.77
N GLU A 26 -9.30 6.27 6.17
CA GLU A 26 -10.45 6.16 5.27
C GLU A 26 -10.97 7.50 4.73
N ASN A 27 -10.59 8.62 5.34
CA ASN A 27 -11.04 9.96 4.96
C ASN A 27 -10.09 10.63 3.97
N THR A 28 -8.79 10.33 4.03
CA THR A 28 -7.76 11.05 3.28
C THR A 28 -7.03 10.17 2.26
N ASP A 29 -6.95 8.86 2.47
CA ASP A 29 -6.31 7.95 1.54
C ASP A 29 -7.02 7.92 0.19
N ILE A 30 -6.22 7.92 -0.87
CA ILE A 30 -6.73 8.00 -2.24
C ILE A 30 -7.17 6.60 -2.70
N THR A 31 -8.39 6.53 -3.24
CA THR A 31 -8.95 5.31 -3.80
C THR A 31 -9.12 5.42 -5.31
N PHE A 32 -8.59 4.45 -6.04
CA PHE A 32 -8.77 4.34 -7.48
C PHE A 32 -9.76 3.23 -7.85
N TYR A 33 -10.57 3.49 -8.87
CA TYR A 33 -11.66 2.63 -9.31
C TYR A 33 -11.39 2.08 -10.71
N PRO A 34 -11.80 0.83 -10.96
CA PRO A 34 -11.62 0.20 -12.26
C PRO A 34 -12.49 0.87 -13.32
N GLY A 35 -12.03 0.89 -14.57
CA GLY A 35 -12.70 1.53 -15.69
C GLY A 35 -12.74 3.07 -15.64
N ASN A 36 -12.17 3.69 -14.61
CA ASN A 36 -12.16 5.14 -14.43
C ASN A 36 -10.74 5.66 -14.13
N THR A 37 -10.30 5.60 -12.87
CA THR A 37 -9.01 6.18 -12.48
C THR A 37 -7.85 5.21 -12.66
N VAL A 38 -8.06 3.91 -12.45
CA VAL A 38 -7.02 2.88 -12.63
C VAL A 38 -6.44 2.85 -14.06
N PRO A 39 -7.23 2.89 -15.15
CA PRO A 39 -6.69 2.81 -16.51
C PRO A 39 -5.70 3.91 -16.86
N SER A 40 -5.81 5.08 -16.22
CA SER A 40 -4.99 6.26 -16.51
C SER A 40 -3.97 6.60 -15.42
N MET A 41 -3.96 5.90 -14.28
CA MET A 41 -3.22 6.31 -13.06
C MET A 41 -1.73 6.61 -13.30
N PHE A 42 -1.04 5.84 -14.14
CA PHE A 42 0.39 6.05 -14.43
C PHE A 42 0.68 7.22 -15.37
N THR A 43 -0.31 7.66 -16.13
CA THR A 43 -0.20 8.76 -17.10
C THR A 43 -0.93 10.02 -16.66
N ASN A 44 -1.73 9.93 -15.60
CA ASN A 44 -2.51 11.02 -15.07
C ASN A 44 -1.61 11.96 -14.28
N THR A 45 -1.63 13.24 -14.66
CA THR A 45 -0.79 14.29 -14.05
C THR A 45 -1.49 15.06 -12.92
N THR A 46 -2.57 14.51 -12.39
CA THR A 46 -3.27 15.08 -11.23
C THR A 46 -2.39 14.91 -10.01
N VAL A 47 -2.13 16.02 -9.32
CA VAL A 47 -1.40 16.01 -8.04
C VAL A 47 -2.41 15.70 -6.93
N TYR A 48 -2.14 14.63 -6.20
CA TYR A 48 -2.90 14.24 -5.01
C TYR A 48 -2.10 14.57 -3.75
N ALA A 49 -2.81 14.79 -2.64
CA ALA A 49 -2.24 14.74 -1.31
C ALA A 49 -2.45 13.32 -0.77
N TRP A 50 -1.38 12.55 -0.66
CA TRP A 50 -1.40 11.13 -0.30
C TRP A 50 -1.35 10.90 1.22
N GLY A 51 -1.21 11.96 2.01
CA GLY A 51 -0.99 11.91 3.46
C GLY A 51 0.12 12.87 3.87
N GLU A 52 0.73 12.61 5.02
CA GLU A 52 1.82 13.40 5.60
C GLU A 52 3.00 12.50 5.92
N TYR A 53 4.23 12.99 5.73
CA TYR A 53 5.44 12.26 6.12
C TYR A 53 5.50 12.13 7.65
N ASP A 54 5.76 10.90 8.12
CA ASP A 54 6.05 10.67 9.53
C ASP A 54 7.30 11.46 9.97
N GLY A 55 7.25 12.03 11.18
CA GLY A 55 8.31 12.88 11.74
C GLY A 55 8.26 14.36 11.33
N SER A 56 8.14 14.68 10.03
CA SER A 56 8.11 16.10 9.58
C SER A 56 6.71 16.71 9.52
N GLY A 57 5.68 15.88 9.25
CA GLY A 57 4.31 16.34 9.00
C GLY A 57 4.12 17.04 7.65
N ASP A 58 5.12 17.01 6.77
CA ASP A 58 5.00 17.60 5.43
C ASP A 58 4.05 16.77 4.58
N THR A 59 3.22 17.44 3.77
CA THR A 59 2.31 16.74 2.87
C THR A 59 3.06 15.92 1.82
N ILE A 60 2.68 14.65 1.68
CA ILE A 60 3.09 13.79 0.58
C ILE A 60 2.26 14.19 -0.64
N ALA A 61 2.76 15.12 -1.44
CA ALA A 61 2.08 15.60 -2.65
C ALA A 61 2.74 15.07 -3.92
N GLY A 62 1.93 14.56 -4.85
CA GLY A 62 2.45 14.12 -6.14
C GLY A 62 1.43 13.43 -7.03
N GLU A 63 1.82 13.21 -8.28
CA GLU A 63 1.11 12.32 -9.19
C GLU A 63 1.32 10.87 -8.76
N PHE A 64 0.44 9.96 -9.18
CA PHE A 64 0.62 8.54 -8.86
C PHE A 64 1.96 7.99 -9.38
N ALA A 65 2.41 8.47 -10.54
CA ALA A 65 3.69 8.08 -11.13
C ALA A 65 4.90 8.44 -10.22
N SER A 66 4.82 9.52 -9.45
CA SER A 66 5.84 9.88 -8.44
C SER A 66 5.65 9.16 -7.11
N TYR A 67 4.41 8.86 -6.73
CA TYR A 67 4.08 8.15 -5.49
C TYR A 67 4.53 6.67 -5.54
N TYR A 68 4.26 6.00 -6.66
CA TYR A 68 4.51 4.57 -6.85
C TYR A 68 5.93 4.11 -6.48
N PRO A 69 7.03 4.70 -7.00
CA PRO A 69 8.38 4.24 -6.67
C PRO A 69 8.80 4.51 -5.22
N ARG A 70 8.03 5.27 -4.44
CA ARG A 70 8.35 5.60 -3.05
C ARG A 70 7.51 4.81 -2.03
N PHE A 71 6.25 4.57 -2.34
CA PHE A 71 5.28 4.00 -1.39
C PHE A 71 4.56 2.75 -1.92
N VAL A 72 4.88 2.27 -3.13
CA VAL A 72 4.32 1.02 -3.66
C VAL A 72 5.43 0.04 -4.04
N TYR A 73 6.53 0.54 -4.59
CA TYR A 73 7.63 -0.29 -5.08
C TYR A 73 9.00 0.40 -4.88
N ASP A 74 9.31 0.78 -3.64
CA ASP A 74 10.63 1.30 -3.27
C ASP A 74 11.69 0.20 -3.18
N VAL A 75 11.28 -1.05 -2.93
CA VAL A 75 12.13 -2.24 -2.90
C VAL A 75 11.50 -3.39 -3.70
N ASP A 76 12.25 -4.47 -3.93
CA ASP A 76 11.84 -5.59 -4.80
C ASP A 76 10.82 -6.53 -4.12
N PHE A 77 9.62 -6.04 -3.83
CA PHE A 77 8.54 -6.82 -3.21
C PHE A 77 8.08 -8.02 -4.04
N PHE A 78 8.52 -8.15 -5.29
CA PHE A 78 8.32 -9.37 -6.09
C PHE A 78 9.18 -10.55 -5.59
N ASN A 79 10.34 -10.28 -4.98
CA ASN A 79 11.23 -11.26 -4.37
C ASN A 79 11.51 -10.89 -2.91
N PRO A 80 10.49 -10.94 -2.02
CA PRO A 80 10.65 -10.53 -0.63
C PRO A 80 11.53 -11.51 0.16
N GLU A 81 12.03 -11.07 1.30
CA GLU A 81 12.67 -11.96 2.28
C GLU A 81 11.64 -12.91 2.91
N MET A 82 10.48 -12.37 3.27
CA MET A 82 9.40 -13.11 3.93
C MET A 82 8.04 -12.72 3.36
N ILE A 83 7.13 -13.70 3.36
CA ILE A 83 5.72 -13.53 3.00
C ILE A 83 4.88 -14.00 4.17
N ALA A 84 3.95 -13.16 4.60
CA ALA A 84 2.96 -13.47 5.61
C ALA A 84 1.54 -13.34 5.06
N ILE A 85 0.63 -14.19 5.53
CA ILE A 85 -0.78 -14.19 5.13
C ILE A 85 -1.61 -14.01 6.40
N ASN A 86 -2.44 -12.96 6.42
CA ASN A 86 -3.30 -12.59 7.56
C ASN A 86 -2.55 -12.51 8.90
N THR A 87 -1.29 -12.07 8.87
CA THR A 87 -0.48 -11.78 10.05
C THR A 87 0.56 -10.74 9.66
N PHE A 88 0.98 -9.92 10.63
CA PHE A 88 2.02 -8.92 10.41
C PHE A 88 3.38 -9.45 10.90
N LEU A 89 4.41 -9.27 10.09
CA LEU A 89 5.83 -9.40 10.42
C LEU A 89 6.43 -8.05 10.78
N SER A 90 5.90 -6.98 10.18
CA SER A 90 6.31 -5.62 10.49
C SER A 90 6.02 -5.25 11.95
N SER A 91 6.91 -4.44 12.50
CA SER A 91 6.83 -3.96 13.87
C SER A 91 7.37 -2.54 13.93
N GLY A 92 6.67 -1.63 14.60
CA GLY A 92 7.06 -0.24 14.68
C GLY A 92 6.21 0.53 15.69
N SER A 93 6.44 1.85 15.74
CA SER A 93 5.67 2.77 16.59
C SER A 93 4.31 3.12 15.99
N MET A 94 4.15 3.02 14.67
CA MET A 94 2.90 3.35 14.00
C MET A 94 1.81 2.32 14.30
N ILE A 95 0.59 2.82 14.53
CA ILE A 95 -0.60 1.98 14.67
C ILE A 95 -0.92 1.35 13.32
N ASN A 96 -0.98 0.02 13.28
CA ASN A 96 -1.51 -0.72 12.15
C ASN A 96 -2.98 -1.05 12.42
N ASN A 97 -3.89 -0.45 11.64
CA ASN A 97 -5.35 -0.61 11.76
C ASN A 97 -5.95 -1.38 10.57
N ILE A 98 -5.13 -2.11 9.80
CA ILE A 98 -5.60 -2.84 8.60
C ILE A 98 -6.72 -3.82 8.96
N GLU A 99 -6.61 -4.55 10.08
CA GLU A 99 -7.66 -5.48 10.52
C GLU A 99 -8.96 -4.77 10.95
N ASP A 100 -8.88 -3.53 11.43
CA ASP A 100 -10.07 -2.75 11.80
C ASP A 100 -10.79 -2.20 10.55
N VAL A 101 -10.02 -1.76 9.55
CA VAL A 101 -10.54 -1.19 8.30
C VAL A 101 -11.03 -2.28 7.33
N TYR A 102 -10.40 -3.45 7.37
CA TYR A 102 -10.66 -4.58 6.47
C TYR A 102 -11.04 -5.88 7.23
N PRO A 103 -12.07 -5.86 8.10
CA PRO A 103 -12.30 -6.92 9.10
C PRO A 103 -12.73 -8.27 8.53
N ASN A 104 -13.16 -8.33 7.26
CA ASN A 104 -13.60 -9.56 6.59
C ASN A 104 -12.74 -9.91 5.37
N ASP A 105 -11.71 -9.13 5.09
CA ASP A 105 -10.84 -9.31 3.92
C ASP A 105 -9.62 -10.14 4.31
N GLN A 106 -8.85 -10.56 3.31
CA GLN A 106 -7.59 -11.25 3.51
C GLN A 106 -6.44 -10.37 3.06
N PHE A 107 -5.28 -10.47 3.69
CA PHE A 107 -4.13 -9.69 3.29
C PHE A 107 -2.85 -10.53 3.22
N VAL A 108 -1.94 -10.08 2.36
CA VAL A 108 -0.61 -10.64 2.19
C VAL A 108 0.40 -9.53 2.42
N GLU A 109 1.35 -9.75 3.32
CA GLU A 109 2.46 -8.86 3.57
C GLU A 109 3.75 -9.41 2.94
N PHE A 110 4.42 -8.58 2.15
CA PHE A 110 5.74 -8.82 1.58
C PHE A 110 6.75 -8.01 2.39
N TYR A 111 7.67 -8.68 3.08
CA TYR A 111 8.49 -8.05 4.12
C TYR A 111 10.00 -8.23 3.88
N PHE A 112 10.75 -7.18 4.21
CA PHE A 112 12.22 -7.16 4.31
C PHE A 112 12.61 -6.69 5.71
N SER A 113 13.45 -7.45 6.41
CA SER A 113 13.83 -7.18 7.80
C SER A 113 14.79 -6.00 8.00
N GLY A 114 15.36 -5.48 6.91
CA GLY A 114 16.33 -4.40 6.89
C GLY A 114 17.34 -4.59 5.76
N PHE A 115 18.11 -3.55 5.45
CA PHE A 115 19.04 -3.54 4.30
C PHE A 115 20.46 -3.23 4.73
N ASP A 116 20.63 -2.25 5.60
CA ASP A 116 21.92 -1.84 6.14
C ASP A 116 22.06 -2.26 7.62
N PRO A 117 23.00 -3.14 7.95
CA PRO A 117 23.24 -3.60 9.32
C PRO A 117 23.46 -2.47 10.34
N GLN A 118 23.92 -1.28 9.91
CA GLN A 118 24.14 -0.16 10.80
C GLN A 118 22.86 0.36 11.46
N TYR A 119 21.70 0.13 10.83
CA TYR A 119 20.40 0.54 11.34
C TYR A 119 19.75 -0.51 12.23
N PHE A 120 20.38 -1.66 12.47
CA PHE A 120 19.88 -2.70 13.37
C PHE A 120 18.42 -3.13 13.08
N GLY A 121 18.03 -3.15 11.80
CA GLY A 121 16.68 -3.48 11.36
C GLY A 121 15.67 -2.32 11.45
N MET A 122 16.10 -1.12 11.85
CA MET A 122 15.28 0.11 11.82
C MET A 122 15.18 0.74 10.42
N ASP A 123 15.38 -0.08 9.39
CA ASP A 123 15.24 0.25 7.98
C ASP A 123 14.41 -0.80 7.23
N TRP A 124 13.65 -1.63 7.96
CA TRP A 124 12.74 -2.60 7.37
C TRP A 124 11.72 -1.93 6.44
N ARG A 125 11.23 -2.72 5.48
CA ARG A 125 10.22 -2.33 4.49
C ARG A 125 9.20 -3.44 4.31
N SER A 126 7.95 -3.05 4.10
CA SER A 126 6.87 -3.99 3.82
C SER A 126 5.87 -3.41 2.84
N LEU A 127 5.23 -4.28 2.06
CA LEU A 127 4.04 -3.93 1.29
C LEU A 127 2.93 -4.90 1.66
N THR A 128 1.79 -4.38 2.11
CA THR A 128 0.59 -5.18 2.39
C THR A 128 -0.43 -4.99 1.29
N LEU A 129 -0.86 -6.10 0.67
CA LEU A 129 -1.94 -6.13 -0.30
C LEU A 129 -3.18 -6.74 0.35
N VAL A 130 -4.31 -6.05 0.27
CA VAL A 130 -5.58 -6.49 0.86
C VAL A 130 -6.56 -6.89 -0.23
N PHE A 131 -7.23 -8.02 -0.01
CA PHE A 131 -8.09 -8.68 -0.98
C PHE A 131 -9.47 -8.99 -0.40
N GLU A 132 -10.49 -8.57 -1.13
CA GLU A 132 -11.89 -8.92 -0.91
C GLU A 132 -12.26 -10.17 -1.72
N ASP A 133 -12.98 -11.11 -1.10
CA ASP A 133 -13.59 -12.24 -1.81
C ASP A 133 -15.05 -11.92 -2.17
N VAL A 134 -15.34 -11.84 -3.48
CA VAL A 134 -16.69 -11.74 -4.00
C VAL A 134 -17.03 -13.01 -4.78
N ASN A 135 -17.73 -13.93 -4.11
CA ASN A 135 -18.20 -15.20 -4.67
C ASN A 135 -17.08 -16.07 -5.27
N GLY A 136 -15.93 -16.17 -4.60
CA GLY A 136 -14.76 -16.93 -5.02
C GLY A 136 -13.83 -16.17 -5.97
N THR A 137 -14.10 -14.89 -6.23
CA THR A 137 -13.21 -14.01 -7.00
C THR A 137 -12.55 -13.01 -6.07
N TRP A 138 -11.22 -13.02 -6.06
CA TRP A 138 -10.41 -12.13 -5.24
C TRP A 138 -10.14 -10.81 -5.96
N TYR A 139 -10.46 -9.71 -5.30
CA TYR A 139 -10.26 -8.35 -5.79
C TYR A 139 -9.33 -7.58 -4.85
N LEU A 140 -8.38 -6.85 -5.42
CA LEU A 140 -7.51 -5.94 -4.67
C LEU A 140 -8.32 -4.73 -4.20
N VAL A 141 -8.27 -4.46 -2.89
CA VAL A 141 -8.97 -3.35 -2.24
C VAL A 141 -8.04 -2.41 -1.47
N GLY A 142 -6.81 -2.84 -1.17
CA GLY A 142 -5.83 -2.04 -0.45
C GLY A 142 -4.41 -2.33 -0.88
N VAL A 143 -3.60 -1.27 -0.97
CA VAL A 143 -2.14 -1.29 -1.13
C VAL A 143 -1.57 -0.39 -0.05
N ILE A 144 -0.94 -0.99 0.95
CA ILE A 144 -0.49 -0.30 2.16
C ILE A 144 1.02 -0.46 2.28
N HIS A 145 1.74 0.65 2.28
CA HIS A 145 3.17 0.66 2.56
C HIS A 145 3.43 0.51 4.05
N GLY A 146 4.51 -0.15 4.40
CA GLY A 146 5.05 -0.12 5.75
C GLY A 146 6.55 0.12 5.70
N GLU A 147 7.00 0.97 6.60
CA GLU A 147 8.41 1.22 6.83
C GLU A 147 8.64 1.53 8.29
N TRP A 148 9.87 1.30 8.75
CA TRP A 148 10.26 1.84 10.05
C TRP A 148 10.12 3.36 10.05
N THR A 149 9.39 3.87 11.05
CA THR A 149 9.18 5.30 11.30
C THR A 149 9.83 5.71 12.63
N THR A 150 10.14 7.00 12.81
CA THR A 150 10.96 7.51 13.93
C THR A 150 10.35 8.71 14.61
#